data_AF-A0A952P7U7-F1
#
_entry.id   AF-A0A952P7U7-F1
#
_cell.length_a   1.000
_cell.length_b   1.000
_cell.length_c   1.000
_cell.angle_alpha   90.00
_cell.angle_beta   90.00
_cell.angle_gamma   90.00
#
_symmetry.space_group_name_H-M   'P 1'
#
loop_
_entity.id
_entity.type
_entity.pdbx_description
1 polymer ?
#
loop_
_entity_poly.entity_id
_entity_poly.type
_entity_poly.pdbx_seq_one_letter_code
_entity_poly.pdbx_strand_id
1 'polypeptide(L)'
;MRSKTIRTITMTAVSLILLVSFQNCGKAGFDGASEGALDFSSFSKTDADPFAFNAAFDQISYNSCFGPSSMGKPGFYSIKAGAYSSAGVSMSQAFKDHVYNGETLRPIYPEDTVTPEQVKNYLAKSGANTMAVPQLSLRTRSNVQQIRSPGGSVTEYVDFVPMLSDLTDDRWMHPIVTGGTSISNLFFNFAPEGARRLEATLSYNQSEATAENLRNDQASAGMLALTYRPRPDIAEPYAARAPAGAAYGVAYGRGYNLTFDRAQTVFTACAQSPSNCTATNLPIYNLAPTNILTAITEIDLEKPTQAVSQWNCSQKRRYTVVRYADAAALCPPDLGDYLDYPELRKEYEIVRRHLNPQEWDVNLALRCVVPKKGGCYDSQYSNLNIAYNQQEACFQNLETYRAMYGTSVPAKLCAQFISICVK
;
A
#
# COMPACT_ATOMS: atom_id res chain seq x y z
N MET A 1 -67.79 71.77 -10.20
CA MET A 1 -67.72 70.58 -9.30
C MET A 1 -67.54 69.32 -10.13
N ARG A 2 -66.30 68.83 -10.35
CA ARG A 2 -65.96 67.51 -10.95
C ARG A 2 -64.44 67.46 -11.21
N SER A 3 -63.59 67.38 -10.18
CA SER A 3 -62.14 67.08 -10.40
C SER A 3 -61.37 66.79 -9.10
N LYS A 4 -61.94 66.07 -8.13
CA LYS A 4 -61.17 65.60 -6.95
C LYS A 4 -61.41 64.14 -6.56
N THR A 5 -62.40 63.48 -7.13
CA THR A 5 -62.77 62.10 -6.73
C THR A 5 -62.07 61.00 -7.54
N ILE A 6 -61.37 61.34 -8.64
CA ILE A 6 -60.78 60.33 -9.55
C ILE A 6 -59.33 59.95 -9.18
N ARG A 7 -58.59 60.79 -8.44
CA ARG A 7 -57.20 60.51 -8.05
C ARG A 7 -57.04 59.60 -6.83
N THR A 8 -58.05 59.49 -5.98
CA THR A 8 -57.95 58.68 -4.74
C THR A 8 -58.34 57.21 -4.95
N ILE A 9 -59.11 56.90 -6.01
CA ILE A 9 -59.57 55.54 -6.31
C ILE A 9 -58.55 54.76 -7.15
N THR A 10 -57.73 55.44 -7.96
CA THR A 10 -56.70 54.78 -8.78
C THR A 10 -55.44 54.39 -7.99
N MET A 11 -55.12 55.10 -6.90
CA MET A 11 -53.92 54.82 -6.11
C MET A 11 -54.11 53.67 -5.08
N THR A 12 -55.35 53.44 -4.66
CA THR A 12 -55.72 52.31 -3.78
C THR A 12 -55.85 51.00 -4.56
N ALA A 13 -56.34 51.02 -5.80
CA ALA A 13 -56.43 49.82 -6.64
C ALA A 13 -55.05 49.27 -7.08
N VAL A 14 -54.09 50.15 -7.40
CA VAL A 14 -52.73 49.73 -7.79
C VAL A 14 -51.92 49.19 -6.59
N SER A 15 -52.14 49.72 -5.39
CA SER A 15 -51.50 49.22 -4.17
C SER A 15 -52.06 47.86 -3.71
N LEU A 16 -53.35 47.59 -3.94
CA LEU A 16 -53.95 46.28 -3.63
C LEU A 16 -53.50 45.17 -4.59
N ILE A 17 -53.28 45.50 -5.87
CA ILE A 17 -52.79 44.53 -6.88
C ILE A 17 -51.31 44.17 -6.64
N LEU A 18 -50.49 45.11 -6.17
CA LEU A 18 -49.10 44.85 -5.77
C LEU A 18 -48.99 44.05 -4.47
N LEU A 19 -49.86 44.28 -3.48
CA LEU A 19 -49.86 43.49 -2.24
C LEU A 19 -50.34 42.03 -2.45
N VAL A 20 -51.25 41.78 -3.40
CA VAL A 20 -51.74 40.42 -3.69
C VAL A 20 -50.76 39.61 -4.57
N SER A 21 -49.87 40.27 -5.32
CA SER A 21 -48.82 39.58 -6.09
C SER A 21 -47.58 39.18 -5.26
N PHE A 22 -47.37 39.77 -4.07
CA PHE A 22 -46.34 39.32 -3.12
C PHE A 22 -46.82 38.29 -2.09
N GLN A 23 -48.14 38.10 -1.92
CA GLN A 23 -48.66 37.06 -1.01
C GLN A 23 -48.75 35.66 -1.64
N ASN A 24 -48.71 35.54 -2.97
CA ASN A 24 -48.70 34.24 -3.68
C ASN A 24 -47.31 33.73 -4.09
N CYS A 25 -46.24 34.47 -3.79
CA CYS A 25 -44.85 33.98 -3.94
C CYS A 25 -44.22 33.57 -2.60
N GLY A 26 -44.94 33.65 -1.48
CA GLY A 26 -44.44 33.29 -0.15
C GLY A 26 -45.00 31.98 0.43
N LYS A 27 -45.84 31.23 -0.31
CA LYS A 27 -46.54 30.05 0.23
C LYS A 27 -46.61 28.85 -0.73
N ALA A 28 -45.54 28.67 -1.51
CA ALA A 28 -45.23 27.40 -2.16
C ALA A 28 -43.88 26.91 -1.62
N GLY A 29 -43.91 26.06 -0.57
CA GLY A 29 -42.80 25.15 -0.28
C GLY A 29 -41.89 25.39 0.94
N PHE A 30 -42.22 26.26 1.91
CA PHE A 30 -41.34 26.48 3.08
C PHE A 30 -41.85 25.95 4.44
N ASP A 31 -43.12 25.54 4.57
CA ASP A 31 -43.65 25.05 5.86
C ASP A 31 -43.53 23.52 6.05
N GLY A 32 -42.78 22.83 5.18
CA GLY A 32 -42.52 21.39 5.27
C GLY A 32 -41.06 21.01 5.56
N ALA A 33 -40.14 21.98 5.58
CA ALA A 33 -38.74 21.73 5.92
C ALA A 33 -38.55 21.83 7.43
N SER A 34 -39.06 20.84 8.16
CA SER A 34 -38.40 20.46 9.41
C SER A 34 -36.94 20.17 9.04
N GLU A 35 -36.02 21.01 9.52
CA GLU A 35 -34.56 20.85 9.50
C GLU A 35 -34.01 20.10 8.28
N GLY A 36 -33.43 20.83 7.31
CA GLY A 36 -32.88 20.34 6.04
C GLY A 36 -31.89 19.17 6.14
N ALA A 37 -32.38 18.00 6.51
CA ALA A 37 -31.80 16.72 6.18
C ALA A 37 -31.93 16.62 4.67
N LEU A 38 -30.81 16.83 3.99
CA LEU A 38 -30.66 16.56 2.57
C LEU A 38 -31.27 15.17 2.28
N ASP A 39 -32.39 15.14 1.57
CA ASP A 39 -33.07 13.89 1.25
C ASP A 39 -32.31 13.17 0.13
N PHE A 40 -31.33 12.38 0.53
CA PHE A 40 -30.56 11.51 -0.35
C PHE A 40 -31.30 10.20 -0.66
N SER A 41 -32.58 10.02 -0.30
CA SER A 41 -33.28 8.74 -0.44
C SER A 41 -33.50 8.29 -1.90
N SER A 42 -33.35 9.20 -2.87
CA SER A 42 -33.49 8.94 -4.30
C SER A 42 -32.27 8.28 -4.95
N PHE A 43 -31.13 8.20 -4.27
CA PHE A 43 -29.94 7.52 -4.80
C PHE A 43 -30.11 6.01 -4.73
N SER A 44 -30.30 5.40 -5.91
CA SER A 44 -30.38 3.95 -6.11
C SER A 44 -29.03 3.28 -5.83
N LYS A 45 -29.05 2.11 -5.17
CA LYS A 45 -27.89 1.22 -5.02
C LYS A 45 -27.58 0.55 -6.36
N THR A 46 -27.04 1.28 -7.33
CA THR A 46 -26.62 0.67 -8.58
C THR A 46 -25.20 0.13 -8.45
N ASP A 47 -24.98 -1.10 -8.92
CA ASP A 47 -23.63 -1.65 -9.15
C ASP A 47 -23.03 -1.15 -10.48
N ALA A 48 -23.75 -0.28 -11.20
CA ALA A 48 -23.35 0.28 -12.49
C ALA A 48 -22.45 1.52 -12.36
N ASP A 49 -22.33 2.10 -11.17
CA ASP A 49 -21.46 3.24 -10.93
C ASP A 49 -19.97 2.87 -11.13
N PRO A 50 -19.13 3.80 -11.62
CA PRO A 50 -17.70 3.61 -11.63
C PRO A 50 -17.16 3.38 -10.22
N PHE A 51 -16.12 2.54 -10.11
CA PHE A 51 -15.42 2.36 -8.85
C PHE A 51 -14.58 3.61 -8.51
N ALA A 52 -14.70 4.07 -7.28
CA ALA A 52 -14.26 5.38 -6.85
C ALA A 52 -12.85 5.41 -6.29
N PHE A 53 -12.29 4.28 -5.83
CA PHE A 53 -11.06 4.30 -5.07
C PHE A 53 -9.85 3.86 -5.90
N ASN A 54 -8.77 4.64 -5.84
CA ASN A 54 -7.47 4.32 -6.42
C ASN A 54 -6.41 4.38 -5.32
N ALA A 55 -5.92 3.21 -4.91
CA ALA A 55 -4.95 3.04 -3.85
C ALA A 55 -3.62 2.54 -4.42
N ALA A 56 -2.52 3.07 -3.91
CA ALA A 56 -1.17 2.67 -4.32
C ALA A 56 -0.18 2.75 -3.16
N PHE A 57 0.92 2.04 -3.29
CA PHE A 57 2.12 2.18 -2.46
C PHE A 57 3.20 3.01 -3.16
N ASP A 58 4.09 3.57 -2.36
CA ASP A 58 5.34 4.19 -2.83
C ASP A 58 6.58 3.57 -2.19
N GLN A 59 6.42 2.68 -1.21
CA GLN A 59 7.53 1.91 -0.64
C GLN A 59 7.14 0.45 -0.40
N ILE A 60 8.02 -0.46 -0.82
CA ILE A 60 7.91 -1.90 -0.58
C ILE A 60 9.28 -2.41 -0.14
N SER A 61 9.33 -3.14 0.97
CA SER A 61 10.53 -3.80 1.44
C SER A 61 10.36 -5.31 1.51
N TYR A 62 11.44 -6.03 1.21
CA TYR A 62 11.55 -7.47 1.40
C TYR A 62 12.63 -7.77 2.43
N ASN A 63 12.32 -8.65 3.39
CA ASN A 63 13.25 -9.15 4.41
C ASN A 63 13.37 -10.67 4.28
N SER A 64 14.56 -11.18 3.99
CA SER A 64 14.82 -12.62 3.79
C SER A 64 15.18 -13.39 5.08
N CYS A 65 15.05 -12.76 6.24
CA CYS A 65 15.54 -13.26 7.53
C CYS A 65 14.85 -14.53 8.08
N PHE A 66 15.58 -15.64 8.10
CA PHE A 66 15.19 -16.94 8.67
C PHE A 66 15.10 -16.95 10.21
N GLY A 67 13.91 -17.15 10.79
CA GLY A 67 13.79 -17.57 12.19
C GLY A 67 12.41 -17.30 12.81
N PRO A 68 11.97 -18.09 13.81
CA PRO A 68 10.59 -18.04 14.33
C PRO A 68 10.24 -16.76 15.13
N SER A 69 11.17 -15.81 15.29
CA SER A 69 11.02 -14.71 16.27
C SER A 69 11.60 -13.35 15.88
N SER A 70 12.16 -13.17 14.68
CA SER A 70 12.90 -11.92 14.36
C SER A 70 12.04 -10.65 14.34
N MET A 71 10.71 -10.76 14.21
CA MET A 71 9.80 -9.60 14.11
C MET A 71 8.44 -9.80 14.83
N GLY A 72 8.37 -10.69 15.83
CA GLY A 72 7.14 -10.89 16.63
C GLY A 72 5.93 -11.49 15.88
N LYS A 73 6.11 -11.96 14.64
CA LYS A 73 5.12 -12.71 13.85
C LYS A 73 5.76 -13.98 13.28
N PRO A 74 5.05 -15.12 13.22
CA PRO A 74 5.57 -16.34 12.63
C PRO A 74 5.81 -16.13 11.12
N GLY A 75 7.05 -16.34 10.65
CA GLY A 75 7.39 -16.20 9.23
C GLY A 75 8.89 -16.32 8.98
N PHE A 76 9.26 -16.99 7.89
CA PHE A 76 10.64 -17.08 7.39
C PHE A 76 11.07 -15.82 6.64
N TYR A 77 10.14 -15.16 5.96
CA TYR A 77 10.41 -13.88 5.28
C TYR A 77 9.22 -12.95 5.44
N SER A 78 9.45 -11.66 5.21
CA SER A 78 8.38 -10.67 5.20
C SER A 78 8.45 -9.70 4.03
N ILE A 79 7.27 -9.23 3.63
CA ILE A 79 7.09 -8.13 2.70
C ILE A 79 6.30 -7.06 3.46
N LYS A 80 6.86 -5.86 3.56
CA LYS A 80 6.16 -4.69 4.10
C LYS A 80 5.95 -3.67 2.98
N ALA A 81 4.72 -3.19 2.83
CA ALA A 81 4.36 -2.20 1.83
C ALA A 81 3.61 -1.05 2.50
N GLY A 82 3.77 0.16 1.97
CA GLY A 82 3.03 1.31 2.46
C GLY A 82 3.10 2.54 1.56
N ALA A 83 2.28 3.52 1.91
CA ALA A 83 2.23 4.84 1.32
C ALA A 83 2.77 5.88 2.32
N TYR A 84 3.87 6.55 1.98
CA TYR A 84 4.59 7.41 2.94
C TYR A 84 4.94 8.81 2.43
N SER A 85 4.90 9.05 1.12
CA SER A 85 5.36 10.30 0.49
C SER A 85 4.55 10.72 -0.75
N SER A 86 4.23 9.81 -1.67
CA SER A 86 3.65 10.14 -2.98
C SER A 86 2.47 9.24 -3.39
N ALA A 87 2.15 8.21 -2.61
CA ALA A 87 1.03 7.30 -2.85
C ALA A 87 -0.05 7.41 -1.76
N GLY A 88 -0.96 6.44 -1.63
CA GLY A 88 -2.08 6.50 -0.68
C GLY A 88 -3.40 6.18 -1.37
N VAL A 89 -4.52 6.65 -0.81
CA VAL A 89 -5.86 6.44 -1.38
C VAL A 89 -6.39 7.75 -1.98
N SER A 90 -6.82 7.69 -3.22
CA SER A 90 -7.38 8.83 -3.96
C SER A 90 -8.70 8.45 -4.63
N MET A 91 -9.49 9.46 -5.01
CA MET A 91 -10.64 9.22 -5.89
C MET A 91 -10.18 9.01 -7.34
N SER A 92 -10.71 7.96 -7.98
CA SER A 92 -10.47 7.63 -9.38
C SER A 92 -10.98 8.72 -10.30
N GLN A 93 -10.32 8.91 -11.45
CA GLN A 93 -10.74 9.91 -12.41
C GLN A 93 -12.10 9.57 -13.03
N ALA A 94 -12.34 8.30 -13.35
CA ALA A 94 -13.62 7.85 -13.91
C ALA A 94 -14.80 8.15 -12.99
N PHE A 95 -14.63 8.02 -11.67
CA PHE A 95 -15.67 8.37 -10.71
C PHE A 95 -15.86 9.88 -10.58
N LYS A 96 -14.76 10.66 -10.56
CA LYS A 96 -14.82 12.13 -10.58
C LYS A 96 -15.61 12.62 -11.80
N ASP A 97 -15.28 12.13 -12.98
CA ASP A 97 -15.95 12.49 -14.23
C ASP A 97 -17.44 12.15 -14.18
N HIS A 98 -17.79 11.01 -13.56
CA HIS A 98 -19.18 10.57 -13.39
C HIS A 98 -19.98 11.45 -12.43
N VAL A 99 -19.43 11.79 -11.26
CA VAL A 99 -20.20 12.55 -10.25
C VAL A 99 -20.25 14.05 -10.51
N TYR A 100 -19.23 14.61 -11.16
CA TYR A 100 -19.14 16.06 -11.44
C TYR A 100 -19.60 16.46 -12.85
N ASN A 101 -20.23 15.56 -13.62
CA ASN A 101 -20.76 15.85 -14.96
C ASN A 101 -21.98 16.79 -14.98
N GLY A 102 -22.58 17.12 -13.83
CA GLY A 102 -23.82 17.92 -13.71
C GLY A 102 -25.12 17.16 -13.99
N GLU A 103 -25.03 15.88 -14.38
CA GLU A 103 -26.17 14.99 -14.59
C GLU A 103 -26.39 14.08 -13.36
N THR A 104 -25.31 13.54 -12.79
CA THR A 104 -25.35 12.60 -11.66
C THR A 104 -25.58 13.32 -10.34
N LEU A 105 -24.73 14.31 -10.01
CA LEU A 105 -24.91 15.20 -8.88
C LEU A 105 -25.07 16.63 -9.39
N ARG A 106 -26.01 17.35 -8.77
CA ARG A 106 -26.25 18.77 -9.02
C ARG A 106 -26.03 19.55 -7.72
N PRO A 107 -25.47 20.77 -7.79
CA PRO A 107 -25.39 21.66 -6.63
C PRO A 107 -26.78 21.84 -6.01
N ILE A 108 -26.84 21.89 -4.68
CA ILE A 108 -28.08 22.15 -3.94
C ILE A 108 -27.99 23.59 -3.42
N TYR A 109 -28.95 24.42 -3.81
CA TYR A 109 -29.01 25.82 -3.41
C TYR A 109 -28.87 25.97 -1.87
N PRO A 110 -28.03 26.91 -1.37
CA PRO A 110 -27.39 28.02 -2.09
C PRO A 110 -26.05 27.69 -2.77
N GLU A 111 -25.56 26.46 -2.68
CA GLU A 111 -24.27 26.07 -3.24
C GLU A 111 -24.29 26.09 -4.78
N ASP A 112 -23.22 26.59 -5.39
CA ASP A 112 -23.01 26.64 -6.84
C ASP A 112 -22.22 25.44 -7.38
N THR A 113 -21.67 24.62 -6.47
CA THR A 113 -20.87 23.43 -6.77
C THR A 113 -21.38 22.21 -5.99
N VAL A 114 -21.03 21.02 -6.48
CA VAL A 114 -21.33 19.77 -5.77
C VAL A 114 -20.45 19.69 -4.53
N THR A 115 -21.08 19.63 -3.36
CA THR A 115 -20.39 19.62 -2.06
C THR A 115 -19.73 18.28 -1.73
N PRO A 116 -18.68 18.25 -0.90
CA PRO A 116 -18.11 17.01 -0.38
C PRO A 116 -19.15 16.10 0.28
N GLU A 117 -20.08 16.66 1.05
CA GLU A 117 -21.18 15.92 1.70
C GLU A 117 -22.08 15.21 0.69
N GLN A 118 -22.39 15.83 -0.45
CA GLN A 118 -23.16 15.16 -1.50
C GLN A 118 -22.40 13.96 -2.08
N VAL A 119 -21.10 14.10 -2.36
CA VAL A 119 -20.27 13.00 -2.89
C VAL A 119 -20.13 11.88 -1.87
N LYS A 120 -19.92 12.20 -0.60
CA LYS A 120 -19.87 11.24 0.50
C LYS A 120 -21.15 10.41 0.61
N ASN A 121 -22.30 11.07 0.58
CA ASN A 121 -23.59 10.40 0.65
C ASN A 121 -23.88 9.55 -0.59
N TYR A 122 -23.42 9.97 -1.78
CA TYR A 122 -23.50 9.18 -3.00
C TYR A 122 -22.65 7.90 -2.89
N LEU A 123 -21.37 8.04 -2.49
CA LEU A 123 -20.43 6.93 -2.31
C LEU A 123 -20.95 5.87 -1.34
N ALA A 124 -21.48 6.30 -0.19
CA ALA A 124 -22.02 5.40 0.83
C ALA A 124 -23.22 4.57 0.35
N LYS A 125 -23.93 5.02 -0.69
CA LYS A 125 -25.10 4.34 -1.27
C LYS A 125 -24.79 3.58 -2.56
N SER A 126 -23.67 3.89 -3.21
CA SER A 126 -23.25 3.23 -4.45
C SER A 126 -22.87 1.77 -4.20
N GLY A 127 -23.55 0.84 -4.88
CA GLY A 127 -23.32 -0.61 -4.73
C GLY A 127 -21.89 -1.01 -5.13
N ALA A 128 -21.34 -0.34 -6.14
CA ALA A 128 -19.97 -0.55 -6.60
C ALA A 128 -18.91 -0.13 -5.55
N ASN A 129 -19.23 0.80 -4.64
CA ASN A 129 -18.25 1.48 -3.79
C ASN A 129 -18.39 1.17 -2.29
N THR A 130 -19.61 0.88 -1.83
CA THR A 130 -19.85 0.54 -0.42
C THR A 130 -19.03 -0.69 0.01
N MET A 131 -18.58 -0.68 1.26
CA MET A 131 -17.76 -1.75 1.86
C MET A 131 -16.43 -2.02 1.15
N ALA A 132 -15.90 -1.03 0.42
CA ALA A 132 -14.60 -1.16 -0.21
C ALA A 132 -13.50 -1.11 0.86
N VAL A 133 -12.79 -2.22 1.04
CA VAL A 133 -11.68 -2.34 1.99
C VAL A 133 -10.40 -2.67 1.22
N PRO A 134 -9.35 -1.83 1.25
CA PRO A 134 -8.09 -2.15 0.62
C PRO A 134 -7.40 -3.30 1.37
N GLN A 135 -6.87 -4.25 0.62
CA GLN A 135 -6.19 -5.43 1.15
C GLN A 135 -4.92 -5.76 0.36
N LEU A 136 -3.89 -6.18 1.08
CA LEU A 136 -2.62 -6.65 0.54
C LEU A 136 -2.57 -8.17 0.55
N SER A 137 -2.11 -8.80 -0.53
CA SER A 137 -1.99 -10.26 -0.63
C SER A 137 -1.00 -10.67 -1.72
N LEU A 138 -0.52 -11.90 -1.67
CA LEU A 138 0.14 -12.53 -2.80
C LEU A 138 -0.91 -13.23 -3.67
N ARG A 139 -0.89 -12.97 -4.97
CA ARG A 139 -1.92 -13.44 -5.91
C ARG A 139 -1.31 -14.03 -7.18
N THR A 140 -2.10 -14.82 -7.88
CA THR A 140 -1.75 -15.35 -9.20
C THR A 140 -1.97 -14.28 -10.27
N ARG A 141 -0.99 -14.06 -11.16
CA ARG A 141 -1.06 -13.06 -12.24
C ARG A 141 -2.21 -13.31 -13.21
N SER A 142 -2.40 -14.57 -13.61
CA SER A 142 -3.47 -14.97 -14.54
C SER A 142 -4.86 -15.03 -13.89
N ASN A 143 -4.92 -15.06 -12.56
CA ASN A 143 -6.16 -15.08 -11.80
C ASN A 143 -5.99 -14.28 -10.50
N VAL A 144 -6.28 -12.99 -10.57
CA VAL A 144 -6.17 -12.09 -9.42
C VAL A 144 -7.21 -12.39 -8.34
N GLN A 145 -8.17 -13.28 -8.57
CA GLN A 145 -9.07 -13.75 -7.51
C GLN A 145 -8.39 -14.77 -6.60
N GLN A 146 -7.33 -15.44 -7.07
CA GLN A 146 -6.66 -16.51 -6.35
C GLN A 146 -5.50 -15.98 -5.50
N ILE A 147 -5.64 -16.13 -4.18
CA ILE A 147 -4.57 -15.88 -3.22
C ILE A 147 -3.59 -17.07 -3.19
N ARG A 148 -2.30 -16.77 -3.11
CA ARG A 148 -1.23 -17.74 -2.92
C ARG A 148 -1.14 -18.10 -1.43
N SER A 149 -1.94 -19.08 -1.00
CA SER A 149 -1.83 -19.67 0.35
C SER A 149 -1.00 -20.94 0.32
N PRO A 150 0.11 -21.03 1.10
CA PRO A 150 0.89 -22.26 1.24
C PRO A 150 0.09 -23.42 1.85
N GLY A 151 -0.91 -23.12 2.70
CA GLY A 151 -1.73 -24.11 3.40
C GLY A 151 -2.99 -24.53 2.65
N GLY A 152 -3.22 -24.02 1.44
CA GLY A 152 -4.43 -24.29 0.63
C GLY A 152 -5.72 -23.66 1.16
N SER A 153 -5.77 -23.28 2.44
CA SER A 153 -6.84 -22.50 3.06
C SER A 153 -6.38 -21.05 3.23
N VAL A 154 -7.25 -20.10 2.87
CA VAL A 154 -6.94 -18.67 2.91
C VAL A 154 -7.32 -18.11 4.28
N THR A 155 -6.35 -17.56 5.00
CA THR A 155 -6.52 -17.02 6.35
C THR A 155 -6.21 -15.52 6.38
N GLU A 156 -7.12 -14.73 6.97
CA GLU A 156 -6.93 -13.29 7.17
C GLU A 156 -5.76 -13.01 8.12
N TYR A 157 -5.02 -11.93 7.86
CA TYR A 157 -3.76 -11.55 8.51
C TYR A 157 -2.58 -12.52 8.34
N VAL A 158 -2.76 -13.60 7.58
CA VAL A 158 -1.71 -14.55 7.19
C VAL A 158 -1.47 -14.47 5.68
N ASP A 159 -2.49 -14.82 4.89
CA ASP A 159 -2.38 -14.85 3.42
C ASP A 159 -2.78 -13.52 2.77
N PHE A 160 -3.66 -12.77 3.45
CA PHE A 160 -4.05 -11.42 3.07
C PHE A 160 -4.24 -10.52 4.28
N VAL A 161 -3.98 -9.23 4.13
CA VAL A 161 -4.04 -8.23 5.20
C VAL A 161 -4.95 -7.09 4.77
N PRO A 162 -6.13 -6.91 5.39
CA PRO A 162 -6.89 -5.67 5.23
C PRO A 162 -6.09 -4.52 5.87
N MET A 163 -6.01 -3.39 5.16
CA MET A 163 -5.11 -2.29 5.54
C MET A 163 -5.83 -1.15 6.26
N LEU A 164 -7.07 -0.90 5.83
CA LEU A 164 -7.98 0.11 6.39
C LEU A 164 -9.33 -0.58 6.65
N SER A 165 -10.29 0.14 7.24
CA SER A 165 -11.68 -0.33 7.25
C SER A 165 -12.41 0.10 5.96
N ASP A 166 -13.73 -0.01 5.96
CA ASP A 166 -14.58 0.48 4.87
C ASP A 166 -14.23 1.93 4.50
N LEU A 167 -13.80 2.16 3.26
CA LEU A 167 -13.42 3.49 2.76
C LEU A 167 -14.61 4.45 2.63
N THR A 168 -15.85 3.97 2.78
CA THR A 168 -17.05 4.81 2.86
C THR A 168 -17.35 5.29 4.28
N ASP A 169 -16.58 4.89 5.29
CA ASP A 169 -16.62 5.50 6.62
C ASP A 169 -16.00 6.91 6.57
N ASP A 170 -16.67 7.89 7.19
CA ASP A 170 -16.31 9.31 7.12
C ASP A 170 -14.86 9.59 7.56
N ARG A 171 -14.29 8.77 8.45
CA ARG A 171 -12.88 8.87 8.88
C ARG A 171 -11.87 8.78 7.74
N TRP A 172 -12.21 8.02 6.69
CA TRP A 172 -11.41 7.83 5.49
C TRP A 172 -11.97 8.64 4.32
N MET A 173 -13.29 8.61 4.18
CA MET A 173 -13.99 9.21 3.06
C MET A 173 -13.85 10.73 3.05
N HIS A 174 -13.90 11.38 4.22
CA HIS A 174 -13.76 12.83 4.30
C HIS A 174 -12.43 13.32 3.70
N PRO A 175 -11.23 12.86 4.14
CA PRO A 175 -9.98 13.28 3.51
C PRO A 175 -9.87 12.84 2.04
N ILE A 176 -10.43 11.67 1.66
CA ILE A 176 -10.46 11.22 0.25
C ILE A 176 -11.21 12.18 -0.66
N VAL A 177 -12.38 12.66 -0.22
CA VAL A 177 -13.24 13.56 -1.01
C VAL A 177 -12.74 15.00 -0.95
N THR A 178 -12.28 15.49 0.22
CA THR A 178 -11.82 16.88 0.38
C THR A 178 -10.39 17.11 -0.10
N GLY A 179 -9.59 16.04 -0.25
CA GLY A 179 -8.22 16.10 -0.78
C GLY A 179 -8.09 16.54 -2.25
N GLY A 180 -9.22 16.77 -2.93
CA GLY A 180 -9.28 17.36 -4.27
C GLY A 180 -8.86 16.40 -5.39
N THR A 181 -8.42 16.96 -6.52
CA THR A 181 -8.16 16.20 -7.76
C THR A 181 -6.79 15.53 -7.83
N SER A 182 -5.81 15.98 -7.02
CA SER A 182 -4.39 15.68 -7.25
C SER A 182 -3.66 14.95 -6.11
N ILE A 183 -4.29 14.74 -4.95
CA ILE A 183 -3.58 14.27 -3.75
C ILE A 183 -4.04 12.86 -3.38
N SER A 184 -3.10 11.91 -3.42
CA SER A 184 -3.25 10.64 -2.70
C SER A 184 -3.25 10.93 -1.20
N ASN A 185 -4.30 10.53 -0.49
CA ASN A 185 -4.34 10.68 0.95
C ASN A 185 -3.40 9.67 1.60
N LEU A 186 -2.29 10.21 2.08
CA LEU A 186 -1.22 9.51 2.77
C LEU A 186 -1.57 9.25 4.24
N PHE A 187 -2.33 10.16 4.84
CA PHE A 187 -2.57 10.20 6.28
C PHE A 187 -4.03 10.53 6.62
N PHE A 188 -4.64 9.69 7.46
CA PHE A 188 -6.03 9.81 7.88
C PHE A 188 -6.08 10.33 9.33
N ASN A 189 -6.13 11.65 9.49
CA ASN A 189 -6.05 12.31 10.81
C ASN A 189 -7.11 11.83 11.80
N PHE A 190 -8.31 11.49 11.31
CA PHE A 190 -9.45 11.05 12.12
C PHE A 190 -9.45 9.55 12.43
N ALA A 191 -8.46 8.81 11.92
CA ALA A 191 -8.32 7.40 12.19
C ALA A 191 -7.61 7.11 13.52
N PRO A 192 -7.85 5.92 14.12
CA PRO A 192 -7.05 5.42 15.24
C PRO A 192 -5.55 5.42 14.88
N GLU A 193 -4.69 5.66 15.88
CA GLU A 193 -3.25 5.87 15.67
C GLU A 193 -2.56 4.80 14.81
N GLY A 194 -2.94 3.52 14.99
CA GLY A 194 -2.40 2.39 14.22
C GLY A 194 -2.96 2.20 12.81
N ALA A 195 -3.96 3.00 12.40
CA ALA A 195 -4.62 2.89 11.11
C ALA A 195 -4.57 4.19 10.29
N ARG A 196 -3.77 5.18 10.71
CA ARG A 196 -3.70 6.48 10.03
C ARG A 196 -2.99 6.45 8.68
N ARG A 197 -2.38 5.33 8.29
CA ARG A 197 -1.65 5.18 7.04
C ARG A 197 -2.04 3.89 6.33
N LEU A 198 -1.93 3.92 5.01
CA LEU A 198 -2.07 2.73 4.19
C LEU A 198 -0.76 1.92 4.29
N GLU A 199 -0.68 1.01 5.28
CA GLU A 199 0.49 0.14 5.51
C GLU A 199 0.07 -1.31 5.81
N ALA A 200 0.82 -2.27 5.29
CA ALA A 200 0.61 -3.69 5.59
C ALA A 200 1.93 -4.46 5.59
N THR A 201 1.96 -5.53 6.37
CA THR A 201 3.09 -6.46 6.43
C THR A 201 2.56 -7.88 6.28
N LEU A 202 3.05 -8.58 5.27
CA LEU A 202 2.85 -10.00 5.07
C LEU A 202 4.08 -10.75 5.58
N SER A 203 3.86 -11.74 6.43
CA SER A 203 4.89 -12.66 6.90
C SER A 203 4.51 -14.06 6.45
N TYR A 204 5.43 -14.77 5.83
CA TYR A 204 5.16 -16.08 5.25
C TYR A 204 6.14 -17.13 5.74
N ASN A 205 5.58 -18.33 5.91
CA ASN A 205 6.27 -19.61 5.90
C ASN A 205 7.22 -19.94 7.06
N GLN A 206 7.77 -21.17 7.01
CA GLN A 206 8.61 -21.76 8.05
C GLN A 206 10.03 -22.12 7.56
N SER A 207 10.33 -22.04 6.25
CA SER A 207 11.61 -22.52 5.69
C SER A 207 12.13 -21.70 4.48
N GLU A 208 13.44 -21.82 4.21
CA GLU A 208 14.09 -21.15 3.07
C GLU A 208 13.62 -21.75 1.75
N ALA A 209 13.43 -23.07 1.69
CA ALA A 209 12.97 -23.73 0.47
C ALA A 209 11.64 -23.13 -0.01
N THR A 210 10.76 -22.77 0.92
CA THR A 210 9.50 -22.12 0.54
C THR A 210 9.65 -20.63 0.25
N ALA A 211 10.62 -19.95 0.86
CA ALA A 211 10.99 -18.58 0.48
C ALA A 211 11.56 -18.52 -0.95
N GLU A 212 12.38 -19.49 -1.33
CA GLU A 212 12.88 -19.65 -2.70
C GLU A 212 11.76 -19.93 -3.69
N ASN A 213 10.84 -20.85 -3.36
CA ASN A 213 9.66 -21.11 -4.18
C ASN A 213 8.80 -19.86 -4.35
N LEU A 214 8.64 -19.03 -3.32
CA LEU A 214 7.97 -17.75 -3.48
C LEU A 214 8.71 -16.90 -4.52
N ARG A 215 10.02 -16.68 -4.37
CA ARG A 215 10.76 -15.78 -5.26
C ARG A 215 10.71 -16.25 -6.71
N ASN A 216 10.78 -17.56 -6.94
CA ASN A 216 10.61 -18.18 -8.25
C ASN A 216 9.17 -18.01 -8.78
N ASP A 217 8.16 -18.15 -7.92
CA ASP A 217 6.76 -17.88 -8.27
C ASP A 217 6.56 -16.40 -8.61
N GLN A 218 7.07 -15.46 -7.81
CA GLN A 218 7.01 -14.02 -8.07
C GLN A 218 7.71 -13.63 -9.38
N ALA A 219 8.75 -14.35 -9.80
CA ALA A 219 9.35 -14.13 -11.11
C ALA A 219 8.42 -14.56 -12.27
N SER A 220 7.68 -15.66 -12.10
CA SER A 220 6.97 -16.34 -13.18
C SER A 220 5.46 -16.09 -13.21
N ALA A 221 4.74 -16.34 -12.11
CA ALA A 221 3.28 -16.43 -12.08
C ALA A 221 2.62 -15.70 -10.88
N GLY A 222 3.39 -15.29 -9.90
CA GLY A 222 2.95 -14.59 -8.69
C GLY A 222 3.12 -13.08 -8.79
N MET A 223 2.30 -12.36 -8.04
CA MET A 223 2.47 -10.93 -7.81
C MET A 223 2.04 -10.56 -6.39
N LEU A 224 2.65 -9.52 -5.83
CA LEU A 224 2.06 -8.82 -4.69
C LEU A 224 0.94 -7.92 -5.22
N ALA A 225 -0.22 -7.90 -4.57
CA ALA A 225 -1.38 -7.17 -5.06
C ALA A 225 -2.06 -6.38 -3.95
N LEU A 226 -2.28 -5.10 -4.23
CA LEU A 226 -3.19 -4.22 -3.50
C LEU A 226 -4.52 -4.23 -4.24
N THR A 227 -5.52 -4.85 -3.64
CA THR A 227 -6.87 -5.01 -4.21
C THR A 227 -7.91 -4.49 -3.22
N TYR A 228 -9.18 -4.45 -3.62
CA TYR A 228 -10.27 -4.16 -2.71
C TYR A 228 -11.08 -5.41 -2.43
N ARG A 229 -11.54 -5.56 -1.19
CA ARG A 229 -12.47 -6.63 -0.80
C ARG A 229 -13.83 -6.42 -1.50
N PRO A 230 -14.46 -7.47 -2.07
CA PRO A 230 -15.82 -7.39 -2.56
C PRO A 230 -16.82 -7.22 -1.41
N ARG A 231 -18.05 -6.85 -1.72
CA ARG A 231 -19.12 -6.83 -0.72
C ARG A 231 -19.38 -8.26 -0.24
N PRO A 232 -19.65 -8.49 1.07
CA PRO A 232 -19.86 -9.84 1.60
C PRO A 232 -21.04 -10.60 0.98
N ASP A 233 -22.00 -9.90 0.38
CA ASP A 233 -23.14 -10.49 -0.33
C ASP A 233 -22.80 -10.95 -1.76
N ILE A 234 -21.62 -10.63 -2.28
CA ILE A 234 -21.22 -10.94 -3.68
C ILE A 234 -20.15 -12.05 -3.72
N ALA A 235 -19.15 -11.99 -2.85
CA ALA A 235 -18.03 -12.90 -2.89
C ALA A 235 -17.29 -12.99 -1.55
N GLU A 236 -16.40 -13.99 -1.47
CA GLU A 236 -15.57 -14.27 -0.31
C GLU A 236 -14.67 -13.09 0.09
N PRO A 237 -14.33 -12.95 1.39
CA PRO A 237 -13.52 -11.83 1.92
C PRO A 237 -12.21 -11.59 1.20
N TYR A 238 -11.59 -12.67 0.74
CA TYR A 238 -10.26 -12.69 0.16
C TYR A 238 -10.27 -12.51 -1.36
N ALA A 239 -11.44 -12.53 -2.02
CA ALA A 239 -11.52 -12.25 -3.44
C ALA A 239 -11.16 -10.78 -3.73
N ALA A 240 -10.83 -10.47 -4.97
CA ALA A 240 -10.54 -9.12 -5.43
C ALA A 240 -11.79 -8.53 -6.09
N ARG A 241 -12.24 -7.37 -5.63
CA ARG A 241 -13.33 -6.62 -6.26
C ARG A 241 -12.93 -6.28 -7.69
N ALA A 242 -13.82 -6.55 -8.63
CA ALA A 242 -13.58 -6.38 -10.06
C ALA A 242 -14.81 -5.78 -10.75
N PRO A 243 -14.64 -5.16 -11.93
CA PRO A 243 -15.78 -4.77 -12.77
C PRO A 243 -16.70 -5.95 -13.06
N ALA A 244 -17.99 -5.69 -13.25
CA ALA A 244 -18.95 -6.73 -13.63
C ALA A 244 -18.53 -7.40 -14.95
N GLY A 245 -18.50 -8.74 -14.98
CA GLY A 245 -18.10 -9.51 -16.17
C GLY A 245 -16.61 -9.47 -16.50
N ALA A 246 -15.76 -8.96 -15.59
CA ALA A 246 -14.32 -8.92 -15.80
C ALA A 246 -13.69 -10.32 -15.92
N ALA A 247 -12.64 -10.43 -16.75
CA ALA A 247 -11.82 -11.63 -16.83
C ALA A 247 -11.09 -11.90 -15.51
N TYR A 248 -10.69 -13.16 -15.26
CA TYR A 248 -10.06 -13.57 -13.99
C TYR A 248 -8.78 -12.80 -13.61
N GLY A 249 -8.06 -12.23 -14.59
CA GLY A 249 -6.86 -11.41 -14.34
C GLY A 249 -7.13 -9.93 -14.05
N VAL A 250 -8.40 -9.51 -14.07
CA VAL A 250 -8.80 -8.10 -13.95
C VAL A 250 -9.46 -7.84 -12.59
N ALA A 251 -9.04 -6.77 -11.91
CA ALA A 251 -9.63 -6.29 -10.65
C ALA A 251 -9.33 -4.81 -10.43
N TYR A 252 -10.02 -4.18 -9.48
CA TYR A 252 -9.66 -2.84 -9.02
C TYR A 252 -8.41 -2.91 -8.13
N GLY A 253 -7.40 -2.09 -8.44
CA GLY A 253 -6.20 -1.93 -7.63
C GLY A 253 -4.87 -1.92 -8.40
N ARG A 254 -3.81 -2.35 -7.72
CA ARG A 254 -2.43 -2.36 -8.23
C ARG A 254 -1.77 -3.71 -8.01
N GLY A 255 -1.08 -4.21 -9.03
CA GLY A 255 -0.19 -5.35 -8.94
C GLY A 255 1.26 -4.87 -8.89
N TYR A 256 2.10 -5.61 -8.17
CA TYR A 256 3.52 -5.35 -7.99
C TYR A 256 4.28 -6.64 -8.29
N ASN A 257 4.89 -6.68 -9.47
CA ASN A 257 5.77 -7.77 -9.86
C ASN A 257 7.14 -7.54 -9.25
N LEU A 258 7.53 -8.43 -8.33
CA LEU A 258 8.78 -8.32 -7.58
C LEU A 258 9.88 -9.08 -8.31
N THR A 259 10.96 -8.39 -8.65
CA THR A 259 12.14 -9.00 -9.29
C THR A 259 13.23 -9.20 -8.26
N PHE A 260 13.62 -10.46 -8.07
CA PHE A 260 14.69 -10.83 -7.17
C PHE A 260 15.96 -11.18 -7.94
N ASP A 261 17.10 -10.87 -7.33
CA ASP A 261 18.40 -11.18 -7.90
C ASP A 261 19.39 -11.53 -6.78
N ARG A 262 20.58 -11.94 -7.19
CA ARG A 262 21.79 -11.95 -6.39
C ARG A 262 22.45 -10.60 -6.58
N ALA A 263 22.56 -9.81 -5.53
CA ALA A 263 23.35 -8.58 -5.61
C ALA A 263 24.72 -8.80 -4.95
N GLN A 264 25.75 -8.22 -5.55
CA GLN A 264 26.96 -7.88 -4.81
C GLN A 264 26.57 -6.82 -3.79
N THR A 265 26.41 -7.21 -2.53
CA THR A 265 26.31 -6.22 -1.46
C THR A 265 27.69 -5.65 -1.17
N VAL A 266 27.74 -4.33 -1.02
CA VAL A 266 28.95 -3.49 -0.87
C VAL A 266 29.73 -3.80 0.43
N PHE A 267 29.18 -4.63 1.32
CA PHE A 267 29.80 -5.02 2.58
C PHE A 267 31.26 -5.49 2.42
N THR A 268 31.56 -6.25 1.37
CA THR A 268 32.93 -6.77 1.15
C THR A 268 33.96 -5.69 0.84
N ALA A 269 33.56 -4.58 0.20
CA ALA A 269 34.49 -3.51 -0.21
C ALA A 269 34.71 -2.47 0.90
N CYS A 270 33.68 -2.15 1.69
CA CYS A 270 33.77 -1.08 2.70
C CYS A 270 34.30 -1.53 4.07
N ALA A 271 34.23 -2.82 4.41
CA ALA A 271 34.77 -3.33 5.69
C ALA A 271 36.30 -3.21 5.78
N GLN A 272 37.00 -3.18 4.65
CA GLN A 272 38.46 -3.08 4.59
C GLN A 272 38.97 -1.64 4.36
N SER A 273 38.16 -0.74 3.79
CA SER A 273 38.49 0.67 3.63
C SER A 273 37.24 1.53 3.36
N PRO A 274 36.73 2.27 4.36
CA PRO A 274 35.52 3.10 4.21
C PRO A 274 35.63 4.21 3.15
N SER A 275 36.84 4.63 2.79
CA SER A 275 37.10 5.71 1.84
C SER A 275 37.09 5.28 0.37
N ASN A 276 37.10 3.98 0.07
CA ASN A 276 37.19 3.43 -1.29
C ASN A 276 36.07 2.43 -1.58
N CYS A 277 34.84 2.75 -1.22
CA CYS A 277 33.65 1.96 -1.53
C CYS A 277 33.33 1.99 -3.04
N THR A 278 34.14 1.33 -3.87
CA THR A 278 33.84 1.06 -5.27
C THR A 278 33.25 -0.33 -5.40
N ALA A 279 32.13 -0.46 -6.12
CA ALA A 279 31.54 -1.75 -6.45
C ALA A 279 32.51 -2.51 -7.35
N THR A 280 33.25 -3.47 -6.80
CA THR A 280 34.11 -4.36 -7.59
C THR A 280 33.25 -5.44 -8.24
N ASN A 281 33.22 -5.49 -9.57
CA ASN A 281 32.55 -6.51 -10.39
C ASN A 281 33.21 -7.89 -10.24
N LEU A 282 33.12 -8.49 -9.05
CA LEU A 282 33.66 -9.82 -8.75
C LEU A 282 32.59 -10.90 -8.89
N PRO A 283 32.91 -12.09 -9.41
CA PRO A 283 31.92 -13.14 -9.65
C PRO A 283 31.23 -13.55 -8.35
N ILE A 284 29.90 -13.43 -8.31
CA ILE A 284 29.08 -13.90 -7.18
C ILE A 284 29.12 -15.43 -7.17
N TYR A 285 29.13 -16.04 -5.98
CA TYR A 285 29.01 -17.48 -5.85
C TYR A 285 27.72 -17.97 -6.53
N ASN A 286 27.85 -18.87 -7.50
CA ASN A 286 26.74 -19.26 -8.37
C ASN A 286 25.59 -20.00 -7.65
N LEU A 287 25.76 -20.39 -6.39
CA LEU A 287 24.71 -20.99 -5.57
C LEU A 287 24.24 -20.07 -4.43
N ALA A 288 24.65 -18.81 -4.43
CA ALA A 288 24.05 -17.81 -3.56
C ALA A 288 22.56 -17.65 -3.93
N PRO A 289 21.68 -17.47 -2.94
CA PRO A 289 20.25 -17.27 -3.17
C PRO A 289 19.95 -15.96 -3.89
N THR A 290 18.90 -15.95 -4.71
CA THR A 290 18.30 -14.72 -5.27
C THR A 290 17.41 -14.06 -4.22
N ASN A 291 17.94 -13.71 -3.04
CA ASN A 291 17.17 -13.21 -1.90
C ASN A 291 17.20 -11.67 -1.75
N ILE A 292 17.48 -10.94 -2.84
CA ILE A 292 17.55 -9.47 -2.85
C ILE A 292 16.53 -8.92 -3.85
N LEU A 293 15.66 -8.03 -3.39
CA LEU A 293 14.69 -7.35 -4.26
C LEU A 293 15.39 -6.22 -5.02
N THR A 294 15.40 -6.29 -6.35
CA THR A 294 16.17 -5.37 -7.20
C THR A 294 15.32 -4.46 -8.07
N ALA A 295 14.10 -4.87 -8.41
CA ALA A 295 13.15 -4.04 -9.13
C ALA A 295 11.71 -4.41 -8.78
N ILE A 296 10.81 -3.46 -9.03
CA ILE A 296 9.36 -3.68 -8.98
C ILE A 296 8.75 -3.12 -10.26
N THR A 297 7.88 -3.90 -10.90
CA THR A 297 7.00 -3.39 -11.97
C THR A 297 5.59 -3.26 -11.42
N GLU A 298 5.10 -2.02 -11.36
CA GLU A 298 3.74 -1.71 -10.97
C GLU A 298 2.82 -1.84 -12.19
N ILE A 299 1.70 -2.55 -12.03
CA ILE A 299 0.68 -2.76 -13.06
C ILE A 299 -0.68 -2.29 -12.57
N ASP A 300 -1.49 -1.79 -13.50
CA ASP A 300 -2.90 -1.50 -13.24
C ASP A 300 -3.68 -2.80 -13.37
N LEU A 301 -4.37 -3.24 -12.32
CA LEU A 301 -5.13 -4.47 -12.36
C LEU A 301 -6.41 -4.36 -13.20
N GLU A 302 -6.86 -3.15 -13.52
CA GLU A 302 -7.93 -2.95 -14.50
C GLU A 302 -7.44 -3.17 -15.94
N LYS A 303 -6.13 -3.01 -16.16
CA LYS A 303 -5.44 -3.18 -17.45
C LYS A 303 -4.15 -3.99 -17.25
N PRO A 304 -4.24 -5.30 -16.92
CA PRO A 304 -3.12 -6.09 -16.40
C PRO A 304 -1.94 -6.28 -17.37
N THR A 305 -2.11 -5.89 -18.64
CA THR A 305 -1.06 -5.89 -19.66
C THR A 305 -0.23 -4.59 -19.70
N GLN A 306 -0.65 -3.55 -18.97
CA GLN A 306 0.00 -2.23 -18.98
C GLN A 306 0.76 -1.98 -17.68
N ALA A 307 2.08 -1.80 -17.81
CA ALA A 307 2.90 -1.30 -16.73
C ALA A 307 2.58 0.18 -16.47
N VAL A 308 2.33 0.51 -15.21
CA VAL A 308 2.07 1.88 -14.74
C VAL A 308 3.39 2.56 -14.38
N SER A 309 4.29 1.84 -13.71
CA SER A 309 5.60 2.36 -13.34
C SER A 309 6.61 1.24 -13.11
N GLN A 310 7.90 1.60 -13.15
CA GLN A 310 8.99 0.70 -12.82
C GLN A 310 9.86 1.33 -11.73
N TRP A 311 10.04 0.60 -10.64
CA TRP A 311 10.81 1.06 -9.48
C TRP A 311 12.18 0.39 -9.54
N ASN A 312 13.24 1.18 -9.47
CA ASN A 312 14.60 0.67 -9.32
C ASN A 312 14.95 0.61 -7.83
N CYS A 313 15.11 -0.60 -7.30
CA CYS A 313 15.47 -0.79 -5.90
C CYS A 313 16.96 -0.52 -5.72
N SER A 314 17.29 0.72 -5.35
CA SER A 314 18.67 1.21 -5.21
C SER A 314 19.55 0.26 -4.40
N GLN A 315 20.78 0.03 -4.86
CA GLN A 315 21.80 -0.70 -4.10
C GLN A 315 22.08 -0.08 -2.73
N LYS A 316 21.88 1.24 -2.57
CA LYS A 316 22.03 1.95 -1.29
C LYS A 316 21.02 1.47 -0.23
N ARG A 317 19.93 0.82 -0.64
CA ARG A 317 18.85 0.33 0.23
C ARG A 317 18.81 -1.20 0.35
N ARG A 318 19.94 -1.84 0.08
CA ARG A 318 20.15 -3.28 0.24
C ARG A 318 21.09 -3.46 1.43
N TYR A 319 20.58 -4.04 2.50
CA TYR A 319 21.28 -4.18 3.76
C TYR A 319 21.57 -5.64 4.04
N THR A 320 22.83 -5.95 4.35
CA THR A 320 23.23 -7.27 4.85
C THR A 320 22.75 -7.43 6.28
N VAL A 321 22.04 -8.52 6.57
CA VAL A 321 21.63 -8.84 7.94
C VAL A 321 22.76 -9.54 8.66
N VAL A 322 23.31 -8.89 9.67
CA VAL A 322 24.46 -9.35 10.46
C VAL A 322 23.96 -9.93 11.78
N ARG A 323 24.54 -11.06 12.20
CA ARG A 323 24.24 -11.64 13.52
C ARG A 323 24.74 -10.73 14.62
N TYR A 324 24.02 -10.70 15.73
CA TYR A 324 24.43 -9.92 16.90
C TYR A 324 25.87 -10.24 17.37
N ALA A 325 26.26 -11.52 17.34
CA ALA A 325 27.62 -11.95 17.71
C ALA A 325 28.72 -11.40 16.78
N ASP A 326 28.40 -11.12 15.52
CA ASP A 326 29.36 -10.62 14.53
C ASP A 326 29.28 -9.08 14.39
N ALA A 327 28.31 -8.43 15.05
CA ALA A 327 27.98 -7.03 14.88
C ALA A 327 29.15 -6.10 15.26
N ALA A 328 29.89 -6.39 16.33
CA ALA A 328 31.01 -5.52 16.74
C ALA A 328 32.08 -5.36 15.65
N ALA A 329 32.32 -6.41 14.86
CA ALA A 329 33.32 -6.39 13.80
C ALA A 329 32.74 -5.97 12.44
N LEU A 330 31.48 -6.34 12.16
CA LEU A 330 30.90 -6.25 10.82
C LEU A 330 29.79 -5.20 10.71
N CYS A 331 29.10 -4.87 11.80
CA CYS A 331 28.06 -3.86 11.79
C CYS A 331 28.06 -3.05 13.09
N PRO A 332 29.16 -2.33 13.39
CA PRO A 332 29.23 -1.51 14.58
C PRO A 332 28.10 -0.48 14.60
N PRO A 333 27.68 -0.02 15.79
CA PRO A 333 26.67 1.03 15.92
C PRO A 333 27.03 2.23 15.05
N ASP A 334 26.05 2.76 14.33
CA ASP A 334 26.22 3.96 13.54
C ASP A 334 26.41 5.16 14.47
N LEU A 335 27.40 6.01 14.21
CA LEU A 335 27.76 7.14 15.07
C LEU A 335 26.74 8.28 15.01
N GLY A 336 25.84 8.28 14.01
CA GLY A 336 24.73 9.23 13.92
C GLY A 336 25.07 10.56 13.25
N ASP A 337 26.34 10.79 12.91
CA ASP A 337 26.81 12.02 12.25
C ASP A 337 26.07 12.32 10.93
N TYR A 338 25.50 11.30 10.28
CA TYR A 338 24.70 11.46 9.08
C TYR A 338 23.39 12.25 9.30
N LEU A 339 22.93 12.38 10.55
CA LEU A 339 21.75 13.18 10.88
C LEU A 339 21.98 14.67 10.63
N ASP A 340 23.21 15.15 10.58
CA ASP A 340 23.54 16.54 10.27
C ASP A 340 23.39 16.86 8.77
N TYR A 341 23.34 15.84 7.91
CA TYR A 341 23.21 15.98 6.46
C TYR A 341 21.76 15.71 6.02
N PRO A 342 21.04 16.69 5.45
CA PRO A 342 19.62 16.55 5.11
C PRO A 342 19.28 15.35 4.22
N GLU A 343 20.13 15.04 3.23
CA GLU A 343 19.90 13.93 2.31
C GLU A 343 20.09 12.56 2.97
N LEU A 344 21.04 12.43 3.90
CA LEU A 344 21.22 11.18 4.65
C LEU A 344 20.15 11.02 5.73
N ARG A 345 19.66 12.12 6.31
CA ARG A 345 18.51 12.10 7.22
C ARG A 345 17.25 11.58 6.53
N LYS A 346 16.93 12.08 5.33
CA LYS A 346 15.80 11.55 4.52
C LYS A 346 15.95 10.06 4.25
N GLU A 347 17.18 9.62 3.95
CA GLU A 347 17.42 8.21 3.70
C GLU A 347 17.25 7.34 4.95
N TYR A 348 17.70 7.85 6.10
CA TYR A 348 17.45 7.21 7.38
C TYR A 348 15.95 7.09 7.68
N GLU A 349 15.17 8.13 7.42
CA GLU A 349 13.71 8.11 7.59
C GLU A 349 13.03 7.05 6.71
N ILE A 350 13.47 6.91 5.45
CA ILE A 350 12.98 5.85 4.55
C ILE A 350 13.25 4.48 5.15
N VAL A 351 14.47 4.24 5.64
CA VAL A 351 14.84 2.95 6.24
C VAL A 351 14.03 2.69 7.51
N ARG A 352 13.84 3.68 8.37
CA ARG A 352 13.13 3.54 9.65
C ARG A 352 11.62 3.33 9.51
N ARG A 353 11.01 3.66 8.38
CA ARG A 353 9.62 3.26 8.07
C ARG A 353 9.45 1.75 8.01
N HIS A 354 10.50 1.03 7.58
CA HIS A 354 10.48 -0.42 7.42
C HIS A 354 11.25 -1.17 8.52
N LEU A 355 12.26 -0.53 9.13
CA LEU A 355 13.10 -1.09 10.19
C LEU A 355 12.94 -0.33 11.49
N ASN A 356 11.99 -0.78 12.32
CA ASN A 356 11.70 -0.16 13.60
C ASN A 356 12.96 -0.10 14.48
N PRO A 357 13.31 1.07 15.06
CA PRO A 357 14.48 1.20 15.94
C PRO A 357 14.44 0.31 17.19
N GLN A 358 13.27 -0.18 17.60
CA GLN A 358 13.13 -1.14 18.70
C GLN A 358 13.50 -2.59 18.30
N GLU A 359 13.52 -2.88 17.00
CA GLU A 359 13.74 -4.22 16.45
C GLU A 359 15.08 -4.33 15.72
N TRP A 360 15.60 -3.23 15.17
CA TRP A 360 16.77 -3.22 14.30
C TRP A 360 17.76 -2.12 14.66
N ASP A 361 19.03 -2.50 14.79
CA ASP A 361 20.15 -1.58 14.61
C ASP A 361 20.48 -1.47 13.12
N VAL A 362 20.76 -0.25 12.67
CA VAL A 362 20.98 0.08 11.26
C VAL A 362 22.27 0.87 11.19
N ASN A 363 23.19 0.45 10.31
CA ASN A 363 24.35 1.23 9.93
C ASN A 363 24.26 1.57 8.44
N LEU A 364 23.99 2.84 8.15
CA LEU A 364 23.78 3.31 6.77
C LEU A 364 25.09 3.34 5.98
N ALA A 365 26.21 3.63 6.63
CA ALA A 365 27.51 3.71 5.96
C ALA A 365 27.97 2.33 5.47
N LEU A 366 27.86 1.32 6.34
CA LEU A 366 28.28 -0.05 6.05
C LEU A 366 27.20 -0.91 5.39
N ARG A 367 25.98 -0.36 5.22
CA ARG A 367 24.84 -1.05 4.59
C ARG A 367 24.55 -2.39 5.25
N CYS A 368 24.50 -2.38 6.57
CA CYS A 368 24.22 -3.55 7.38
C CYS A 368 23.18 -3.25 8.45
N VAL A 369 22.50 -4.30 8.90
CA VAL A 369 21.47 -4.25 9.93
C VAL A 369 21.63 -5.42 10.88
N VAL A 370 21.32 -5.20 12.16
CA VAL A 370 21.41 -6.22 13.21
C VAL A 370 20.07 -6.31 13.92
N PRO A 371 19.44 -7.50 14.01
CA PRO A 371 18.22 -7.67 14.77
C PRO A 371 18.52 -7.57 16.27
N LYS A 372 17.70 -6.81 16.99
CA LYS A 372 17.78 -6.65 18.47
C LYS A 372 17.11 -7.79 19.22
N LYS A 373 16.17 -8.50 18.57
CA LYS A 373 15.41 -9.61 19.14
C LYS A 373 15.36 -10.76 18.12
N GLY A 374 15.44 -11.99 18.61
CA GLY A 374 15.55 -13.17 17.75
C GLY A 374 16.84 -13.18 16.92
N GLY A 375 16.88 -14.03 15.88
CA GLY A 375 18.01 -14.07 14.95
C GLY A 375 17.60 -14.62 13.59
N CYS A 376 18.20 -14.09 12.53
CA CYS A 376 18.02 -14.53 11.14
C CYS A 376 18.79 -15.81 10.78
N TYR A 377 19.43 -16.40 11.77
CA TYR A 377 20.38 -17.49 11.65
C TYR A 377 20.23 -18.34 12.91
N ASP A 378 19.05 -18.95 13.07
CA ASP A 378 18.54 -19.65 14.25
C ASP A 378 19.56 -20.51 15.03
N SER A 379 19.26 -20.74 16.30
CA SER A 379 19.93 -21.56 17.30
C SER A 379 20.40 -22.95 16.84
N GLN A 380 19.73 -23.61 15.89
CA GLN A 380 20.23 -24.88 15.32
C GLN A 380 21.54 -24.72 14.53
N TYR A 381 21.81 -23.51 14.04
CA TYR A 381 22.99 -23.17 13.26
C TYR A 381 23.78 -22.01 13.88
N SER A 382 23.55 -21.70 15.16
CA SER A 382 24.27 -20.63 15.87
C SER A 382 25.79 -20.78 15.82
N ASN A 383 26.26 -22.04 15.68
CA ASN A 383 27.67 -22.39 15.67
C ASN A 383 28.29 -22.37 14.26
N LEU A 384 27.50 -22.17 13.21
CA LEU A 384 28.02 -22.07 11.85
C LEU A 384 28.49 -20.65 11.55
N ASN A 385 29.54 -20.55 10.74
CA ASN A 385 30.00 -19.27 10.22
C ASN A 385 29.07 -18.78 9.10
N ILE A 386 28.92 -17.46 8.97
CA ILE A 386 28.14 -16.86 7.89
C ILE A 386 29.09 -16.34 6.80
N ALA A 387 28.78 -16.64 5.55
CA ALA A 387 29.40 -16.05 4.38
C ALA A 387 28.76 -14.68 4.11
N TYR A 388 29.23 -13.65 4.81
CA TYR A 388 28.81 -12.27 4.55
C TYR A 388 29.31 -11.73 3.21
N ASN A 389 30.40 -12.30 2.69
CA ASN A 389 30.87 -12.08 1.33
C ASN A 389 30.14 -13.03 0.37
N GLN A 390 29.37 -12.47 -0.56
CA GLN A 390 28.60 -13.21 -1.57
C GLN A 390 29.45 -13.98 -2.60
N GLN A 391 30.78 -13.83 -2.57
CA GLN A 391 31.72 -14.61 -3.39
C GLN A 391 32.13 -15.92 -2.72
N GLU A 392 31.94 -16.03 -1.41
CA GLU A 392 32.29 -17.23 -0.66
C GLU A 392 31.26 -18.32 -0.87
N ALA A 393 31.74 -19.57 -0.94
CA ALA A 393 30.85 -20.72 -0.98
C ALA A 393 30.00 -20.80 0.30
N CYS A 394 28.70 -20.95 0.13
CA CYS A 394 27.74 -20.97 1.22
C CYS A 394 26.55 -21.89 0.91
N PHE A 395 25.79 -22.26 1.93
CA PHE A 395 24.52 -22.98 1.79
C PHE A 395 23.42 -22.32 2.62
N GLN A 396 22.15 -22.57 2.30
CA GLN A 396 21.02 -22.11 3.11
C GLN A 396 20.19 -23.25 3.69
N ASN A 397 20.07 -24.36 2.96
CA ASN A 397 19.41 -25.57 3.42
C ASN A 397 20.38 -26.74 3.24
N LEU A 398 20.81 -27.32 4.36
CA LEU A 398 21.78 -28.41 4.38
C LEU A 398 21.26 -29.65 3.65
N GLU A 399 19.98 -30.00 3.82
CA GLU A 399 19.37 -31.17 3.20
C GLU A 399 19.22 -30.99 1.70
N THR A 400 18.68 -29.86 1.26
CA THR A 400 18.55 -29.52 -0.16
C THR A 400 19.92 -29.48 -0.83
N TYR A 401 20.92 -28.89 -0.17
CA TYR A 401 22.28 -28.84 -0.70
C TYR A 401 22.89 -30.23 -0.81
N ARG A 402 22.74 -31.09 0.21
CA ARG A 402 23.21 -32.47 0.18
C ARG A 402 22.53 -33.32 -0.90
N ALA A 403 21.23 -33.12 -1.12
CA ALA A 403 20.50 -33.82 -2.17
C ALA A 403 21.01 -33.45 -3.57
N MET A 404 21.37 -32.18 -3.81
CA MET A 404 21.88 -31.73 -5.11
C MET A 404 23.36 -32.04 -5.33
N TYR A 405 24.20 -31.99 -4.28
CA TYR A 405 25.66 -31.96 -4.42
C TYR A 405 26.40 -33.02 -3.58
N GLY A 406 25.66 -33.94 -2.96
CA GLY A 406 26.24 -35.01 -2.14
C GLY A 406 26.83 -34.49 -0.82
N THR A 407 27.97 -35.03 -0.41
CA THR A 407 28.56 -34.74 0.91
C THR A 407 29.36 -33.43 0.97
N SER A 408 29.63 -32.79 -0.17
CA SER A 408 30.49 -31.61 -0.28
C SER A 408 29.72 -30.31 -0.01
N VAL A 409 29.27 -30.12 1.23
CA VAL A 409 28.56 -28.91 1.66
C VAL A 409 29.55 -27.83 2.10
N PRO A 410 29.41 -26.56 1.65
CA PRO A 410 30.17 -25.44 2.20
C PRO A 410 30.07 -25.37 3.72
N ALA A 411 31.12 -24.86 4.38
CA ALA A 411 31.13 -24.75 5.85
C ALA A 411 30.36 -23.54 6.39
N LYS A 412 29.87 -22.66 5.51
CA LYS A 412 29.24 -21.38 5.87
C LYS A 412 27.79 -21.29 5.40
N LEU A 413 26.94 -20.62 6.19
CA LEU A 413 25.60 -20.24 5.76
C LEU A 413 25.63 -19.00 4.86
N CYS A 414 24.72 -18.91 3.88
CA CYS A 414 24.60 -17.70 3.08
C CYS A 414 23.98 -16.56 3.88
N ALA A 415 24.45 -15.33 3.64
CA ALA A 415 23.88 -14.14 4.27
C ALA A 415 22.43 -13.86 3.81
N GLN A 416 21.68 -13.24 4.71
CA GLN A 416 20.33 -12.72 4.49
C GLN A 416 20.35 -11.21 4.30
N PHE A 417 19.31 -10.69 3.66
CA PHE A 417 19.25 -9.30 3.23
C PHE A 417 17.89 -8.66 3.49
N ILE A 418 17.93 -7.34 3.65
CA ILE A 418 16.76 -6.47 3.60
C ILE A 418 16.92 -5.55 2.40
N SER A 419 15.91 -5.49 1.55
CA SER A 419 15.88 -4.62 0.37
C SER A 419 14.68 -3.69 0.47
N ILE A 420 14.90 -2.38 0.29
CA ILE A 420 13.83 -1.36 0.32
C ILE A 420 13.76 -0.66 -1.03
N CYS A 421 12.60 -0.74 -1.67
CA CYS A 421 12.29 -0.08 -2.93
C CYS A 421 11.41 1.14 -2.66
N VAL A 422 11.70 2.24 -3.33
CA VAL A 422 10.92 3.48 -3.28
C VAL A 422 10.60 3.87 -4.72
N LYS A 423 9.37 4.33 -4.96
CA LYS A 423 8.89 4.80 -6.26
C LYS A 423 9.60 6.05 -6.76
#